data_AF-A0A8J7UGB0-F1
#
_entry.id   AF-A0A8J7UGB0-F1
#
_cell.length_a   1.000
_cell.length_b   1.000
_cell.length_c   1.000
_cell.angle_alpha   90.00
_cell.angle_beta   90.00
_cell.angle_gamma   90.00
#
_symmetry.space_group_name_H-M   'P 1'
#
loop_
_entity.id
_entity.type
_entity.pdbx_description
1 polymer ?
#
loop_
_entity_poly.entity_id
_entity_poly.type
_entity_poly.pdbx_seq_one_letter_code
_entity_poly.pdbx_strand_id
1 'polypeptide(L)'
;YVGYRWFDTKNVPVMFAFGHGLSYVTFDYANIATNKSSYKANDTIEVTFDLTNNGDMVADEVVQLYVTRLDAQVEWPVKELKAFDRVTLQPGETKNVTLEVPVESLRYWNVDTDAWTLENGNIEIMVGGASNDLRLKTQVAI
;
A
#
# COMPACT_ATOMS: atom_id res chain seq x y z
N TYR A 1 -11.21 -14.93 5.11
CA TYR A 1 -10.18 -13.97 5.53
C TYR A 1 -9.28 -14.56 6.61
N VAL A 2 -7.96 -14.36 6.55
CA VAL A 2 -6.99 -14.79 7.57
C VAL A 2 -6.10 -13.60 7.94
N GLY A 3 -5.77 -13.41 9.22
CA GLY A 3 -4.88 -12.35 9.69
C GLY A 3 -5.48 -10.94 9.66
N TYR A 4 -4.68 -9.92 9.33
CA TYR A 4 -5.10 -8.51 9.35
C TYR A 4 -6.36 -8.24 8.52
N ARG A 5 -6.51 -8.95 7.39
CA ARG A 5 -7.69 -8.87 6.52
C ARG A 5 -8.99 -9.19 7.26
N TRP A 6 -8.97 -10.01 8.31
CA TRP A 6 -10.14 -10.29 9.14
C TRP A 6 -10.36 -9.20 10.19
N PHE A 7 -9.29 -8.75 10.86
CA PHE A 7 -9.37 -7.72 11.92
C PHE A 7 -9.83 -6.37 11.36
N ASP A 8 -9.26 -5.94 10.24
CA ASP A 8 -9.64 -4.70 9.57
C ASP A 8 -11.09 -4.75 9.07
N THR A 9 -11.50 -5.87 8.48
CA THR A 9 -12.88 -6.04 7.95
C THR A 9 -13.92 -6.15 9.07
N LYS A 10 -13.55 -6.66 10.25
CA LYS A 10 -14.42 -6.75 11.42
C LYS A 10 -14.31 -5.55 12.37
N ASN A 11 -13.49 -4.55 12.03
CA ASN A 11 -13.20 -3.38 12.85
C ASN A 11 -12.83 -3.75 14.31
N VAL A 12 -12.08 -4.85 14.47
CA VAL A 12 -11.65 -5.33 15.78
C VAL A 12 -10.34 -4.63 16.15
N PRO A 13 -10.28 -3.88 17.26
CA PRO A 13 -9.05 -3.22 17.68
C PRO A 13 -8.00 -4.28 18.04
N VAL A 14 -6.85 -4.22 17.39
CA VAL A 14 -5.68 -5.07 17.68
C VAL A 14 -4.63 -4.28 18.44
N MET A 15 -3.93 -4.95 19.36
CA MET A 15 -2.90 -4.32 20.19
C MET A 15 -1.72 -3.81 19.36
N PHE A 16 -1.33 -4.56 18.32
CA PHE A 16 -0.35 -4.16 17.32
C PHE A 16 -0.86 -4.57 15.94
N ALA A 17 -0.95 -3.61 15.02
CA ALA A 17 -1.41 -3.88 13.67
C ALA A 17 -0.33 -4.61 12.84
N PHE A 18 -0.75 -5.23 11.74
CA PHE A 18 0.20 -5.85 10.83
C PHE A 18 1.13 -4.79 10.22
N GLY A 19 2.43 -5.10 10.17
CA GLY A 19 3.47 -4.16 9.73
C GLY A 19 3.84 -3.10 10.76
N HIS A 20 3.28 -3.12 11.98
CA HIS A 20 3.65 -2.19 13.02
C HIS A 20 5.06 -2.44 13.54
N GLY A 21 5.90 -1.41 13.49
CA GLY A 21 7.22 -1.38 14.10
C GLY A 21 7.49 0.01 14.64
N LEU A 22 8.01 0.10 15.87
CA LEU A 22 8.50 1.37 16.40
C LEU A 22 9.93 1.60 15.90
N SER A 23 10.25 2.86 15.63
CA SER A 23 11.60 3.32 15.36
C SER A 23 12.03 4.32 16.43
N TYR A 24 13.35 4.46 16.61
CA TYR A 24 13.94 5.49 17.46
C TYR A 24 13.85 6.89 16.83
N VAL A 25 13.45 6.97 15.56
CA VAL A 25 13.19 8.21 14.83
C VAL A 25 11.77 8.22 14.29
N THR A 26 11.31 9.41 13.88
CA THR A 26 10.07 9.57 13.13
C THR A 26 10.37 9.78 11.66
N PHE A 27 9.57 9.18 10.80
CA PHE A 27 9.64 9.39 9.36
C PHE A 27 8.44 10.20 8.87
N ASP A 28 8.65 11.09 7.91
CA ASP A 28 7.58 11.79 7.20
C ASP A 28 7.42 11.26 5.79
N TYR A 29 6.17 11.27 5.33
CA TYR A 29 5.76 10.77 4.02
C TYR A 29 5.08 11.92 3.28
N ALA A 30 5.54 12.24 2.08
CA ALA A 30 5.01 13.34 1.29
C ALA A 30 4.98 13.04 -0.22
N ASN A 31 4.28 13.89 -0.98
CA ASN A 31 4.37 13.95 -2.43
C ASN A 31 4.09 12.62 -3.16
N ILE A 32 3.04 11.89 -2.75
CA ILE A 32 2.62 10.68 -3.47
C ILE A 32 2.22 11.00 -4.90
N ALA A 33 2.74 10.23 -5.84
CA ALA A 33 2.39 10.28 -7.24
C ALA A 33 2.40 8.88 -7.85
N THR A 34 1.74 8.76 -9.00
CA THR A 34 1.77 7.56 -9.83
C THR A 34 2.21 7.92 -11.23
N ASN A 35 2.86 7.00 -11.94
CA ASN A 35 3.33 7.25 -13.30
C ASN A 35 2.19 7.48 -14.31
N LYS A 36 0.96 7.03 -14.01
CA LYS A 36 -0.26 7.24 -14.82
C LYS A 36 -1.48 7.35 -13.89
N SER A 37 -2.60 7.84 -14.43
CA SER A 37 -3.90 7.84 -13.74
C SER A 37 -4.80 6.66 -14.12
N SER A 38 -4.47 5.93 -15.18
CA SER A 38 -5.21 4.74 -15.65
C SER A 38 -4.27 3.65 -16.15
N TYR A 39 -4.58 2.40 -15.86
CA TYR A 39 -3.72 1.25 -16.16
C TYR A 39 -4.46 0.10 -16.82
N LYS A 40 -3.79 -0.63 -17.69
CA LYS A 40 -4.32 -1.85 -18.33
C LYS A 40 -3.85 -3.10 -17.59
N ALA A 41 -4.47 -4.23 -17.91
CA ALA A 41 -4.25 -5.52 -17.24
C ALA A 41 -2.80 -6.05 -17.21
N ASN A 42 -1.91 -5.52 -18.07
CA ASN A 42 -0.51 -5.89 -18.18
C ASN A 42 0.45 -4.74 -17.83
N ASP A 43 -0.08 -3.62 -17.33
CA ASP A 43 0.74 -2.50 -16.86
C ASP A 43 1.24 -2.75 -15.43
N THR A 44 2.28 -2.01 -15.06
CA THR A 44 2.77 -1.88 -13.69
C THR A 44 2.48 -0.47 -13.20
N ILE A 45 1.88 -0.37 -12.01
CA ILE A 45 1.67 0.89 -11.31
C ILE A 45 2.96 1.21 -10.57
N GLU A 46 3.62 2.29 -10.96
CA GLU A 46 4.76 2.83 -10.21
C GLU A 46 4.22 3.92 -9.28
N VAL A 47 4.39 3.72 -7.98
CA VAL A 47 3.99 4.67 -6.94
C VAL A 47 5.24 5.28 -6.35
N THR A 48 5.38 6.59 -6.51
CA THR A 48 6.53 7.35 -6.01
C THR A 48 6.09 8.26 -4.87
N PHE A 49 6.95 8.43 -3.87
CA PHE A 49 6.72 9.36 -2.76
C PHE A 49 8.03 9.73 -2.09
N ASP A 50 8.03 10.85 -1.37
CA ASP A 50 9.16 11.29 -0.59
C ASP A 50 9.08 10.74 0.83
N LEU A 51 10.19 10.20 1.31
CA LEU A 51 10.36 9.66 2.65
C LEU A 51 11.50 10.39 3.34
N THR A 52 11.22 11.03 4.47
CA THR A 52 12.18 11.84 5.21
C THR A 52 12.42 11.26 6.61
N ASN A 53 13.68 11.13 7.03
CA ASN A 53 14.02 10.84 8.42
C ASN A 53 14.13 12.13 9.22
N ASN A 54 13.22 12.37 10.16
CA ASN A 54 13.20 13.57 10.99
C ASN A 54 13.89 13.41 12.35
N GLY A 55 14.54 12.27 12.61
CA GLY A 55 15.28 12.05 13.85
C GLY A 55 16.76 12.38 13.73
N ASP A 56 17.46 12.25 14.86
CA ASP A 56 18.88 12.59 15.00
C ASP A 56 19.82 11.39 14.77
N MET A 57 19.31 10.24 14.33
CA MET A 57 20.11 9.04 14.05
C MET A 57 19.71 8.33 12.76
N VAL A 58 20.63 7.53 12.24
CA VAL A 58 20.37 6.65 11.09
C VAL A 58 19.32 5.61 11.49
N ALA A 59 18.34 5.38 10.63
CA ALA A 59 17.31 4.38 10.85
C ALA A 59 16.79 3.80 9.54
N ASP A 60 16.20 2.61 9.65
CA ASP A 60 15.48 1.96 8.57
C ASP A 60 13.99 2.19 8.75
N GLU A 61 13.29 2.52 7.67
CA GLU A 61 11.84 2.54 7.61
C GLU A 61 11.35 1.45 6.65
N VAL A 62 10.32 0.70 7.04
CA VAL A 62 9.68 -0.30 6.18
C VAL A 62 8.39 0.28 5.62
N VAL A 63 8.51 0.87 4.44
CA VAL A 63 7.36 1.44 3.73
C VAL A 63 6.47 0.33 3.19
N GLN A 64 5.16 0.49 3.34
CA GLN A 64 4.17 -0.50 2.96
C GLN A 64 3.11 0.15 2.08
N LEU A 65 2.78 -0.51 0.98
CA LEU A 65 1.74 -0.10 0.04
C LEU A 65 0.58 -1.09 0.08
N TYR A 66 -0.58 -0.54 0.41
CA TYR A 66 -1.85 -1.23 0.45
C TYR A 66 -2.77 -0.72 -0.65
N VAL A 67 -3.61 -1.61 -1.19
CA VAL A 67 -4.64 -1.26 -2.16
C VAL A 67 -6.02 -1.61 -1.64
N THR A 68 -7.00 -0.78 -1.97
CA THR A 68 -8.42 -1.07 -1.78
C THR A 68 -9.19 -0.76 -3.06
N ARG A 69 -10.27 -1.52 -3.30
CA ARG A 69 -11.16 -1.31 -4.44
C ARG A 69 -12.37 -0.52 -3.97
N LEU A 70 -12.64 0.62 -4.60
CA LEU A 70 -13.75 1.49 -4.20
C LEU A 70 -15.09 0.98 -4.76
N ASP A 71 -15.06 0.34 -5.92
CA ASP A 71 -16.25 -0.06 -6.68
C ASP A 71 -16.48 -1.60 -6.70
N ALA A 72 -15.88 -2.33 -5.75
CA ALA A 72 -15.86 -3.80 -5.78
C ALA A 72 -17.27 -4.40 -5.78
N GLN A 73 -17.59 -5.17 -6.83
CA GLN A 73 -18.82 -5.95 -6.94
C GLN A 73 -18.72 -7.31 -6.23
N VAL A 74 -17.50 -7.74 -5.91
CA VAL A 74 -17.19 -9.02 -5.24
C VAL A 74 -16.59 -8.76 -3.86
N GLU A 75 -16.80 -9.69 -2.94
CA GLU A 75 -16.22 -9.65 -1.59
C GLU A 75 -14.69 -9.51 -1.66
N TRP A 76 -14.18 -8.33 -1.30
CA TRP A 76 -12.76 -8.00 -1.35
C TRP A 76 -12.27 -7.56 0.04
N PRO A 77 -11.05 -7.90 0.48
CA PRO A 77 -10.51 -7.40 1.74
C PRO A 77 -10.46 -5.86 1.75
N VAL A 78 -10.80 -5.22 2.87
CA VAL A 78 -10.82 -3.74 2.98
C VAL A 78 -9.50 -3.10 2.51
N LYS A 79 -8.37 -3.77 2.72
CA LYS A 79 -7.06 -3.39 2.16
C LYS A 79 -6.18 -4.62 2.01
N GLU A 80 -5.30 -4.60 1.02
CA GLU A 80 -4.36 -5.68 0.75
C GLU A 80 -2.95 -5.12 0.51
N LEU A 81 -1.95 -5.64 1.22
CA LEU A 81 -0.54 -5.30 0.96
C LEU A 81 -0.13 -5.82 -0.43
N LYS A 82 0.43 -4.94 -1.26
CA LYS A 82 0.91 -5.29 -2.61
C LYS A 82 2.40 -5.08 -2.81
N ALA A 83 2.99 -4.11 -2.11
CA ALA A 83 4.43 -3.87 -2.16
C ALA A 83 4.91 -3.36 -0.81
N PHE A 84 6.19 -3.60 -0.53
CA PHE A 84 6.89 -3.00 0.60
C PHE A 84 8.36 -2.89 0.24
N ASP A 85 9.05 -1.93 0.87
CA ASP A 85 10.50 -1.78 0.75
C ASP A 85 11.08 -1.33 2.09
N ARG A 86 12.36 -1.65 2.34
CA ARG A 86 13.08 -1.21 3.53
C ARG A 86 14.13 -0.19 3.13
N VAL A 87 13.95 1.04 3.59
CA VAL A 87 14.77 2.19 3.20
C VAL A 87 15.57 2.68 4.40
N THR A 88 16.90 2.61 4.30
CA THR A 88 17.82 3.22 5.27
C THR A 88 17.98 4.72 4.97
N LEU A 89 17.81 5.58 5.97
CA LEU A 89 17.94 7.03 5.87
C LEU A 89 18.85 7.60 6.95
N GLN A 90 19.73 8.51 6.57
CA GLN A 90 20.51 9.36 7.48
C GLN A 90 19.60 10.40 8.16
N PRO A 91 20.01 10.98 9.30
CA PRO A 91 19.30 12.10 9.92
C PRO A 91 19.04 13.24 8.93
N GLY A 92 17.80 13.70 8.81
CA GLY A 92 17.38 14.77 7.90
C GLY A 92 17.39 14.40 6.42
N GLU A 93 17.76 13.16 6.05
CA GLU A 93 17.77 12.72 4.67
C GLU A 93 16.33 12.54 4.16
N THR A 94 16.09 12.96 2.91
CA THR A 94 14.87 12.66 2.16
C THR A 94 15.24 11.82 0.96
N LYS A 95 14.56 10.68 0.77
CA LYS A 95 14.68 9.84 -0.42
C LYS A 95 13.35 9.80 -1.16
N ASN A 96 13.44 9.81 -2.49
CA ASN A 96 12.31 9.47 -3.33
C ASN A 96 12.25 7.95 -3.47
N VAL A 97 11.18 7.34 -2.99
CA VAL A 97 10.98 5.89 -2.96
C VAL A 97 9.96 5.50 -4.02
N THR A 98 10.25 4.43 -4.76
CA THR A 98 9.36 3.88 -5.79
C THR A 98 8.94 2.48 -5.40
N LEU A 99 7.64 2.23 -5.36
CA LEU A 99 7.05 0.90 -5.19
C LEU A 99 6.28 0.51 -6.45
N GLU A 100 6.48 -0.72 -6.91
CA GLU A 100 5.84 -1.25 -8.12
C GLU A 100 4.73 -2.23 -7.75
N VAL A 101 3.57 -2.06 -8.38
CA VAL A 101 2.43 -2.96 -8.25
C VAL A 101 2.00 -3.42 -9.64
N PRO A 102 2.33 -4.66 -10.04
CA PRO A 102 1.80 -5.24 -11.28
C PRO A 102 0.28 -5.31 -11.21
N VAL A 103 -0.44 -4.83 -12.23
CA VAL A 103 -1.92 -4.87 -12.25
C VAL A 103 -2.44 -6.30 -12.22
N GLU A 104 -1.69 -7.27 -12.72
CA GLU A 104 -2.00 -8.69 -12.58
C GLU A 104 -2.14 -9.16 -11.13
N SER A 105 -1.39 -8.57 -10.21
CA SER A 105 -1.48 -8.88 -8.77
C SER A 105 -2.78 -8.40 -8.15
N LEU A 106 -3.53 -7.52 -8.85
CA LEU A 106 -4.84 -7.05 -8.44
C LEU A 106 -5.96 -7.98 -8.86
N ARG A 107 -5.72 -9.03 -9.66
CA ARG A 107 -6.78 -9.96 -10.10
C ARG A 107 -7.32 -10.77 -8.91
N TYR A 108 -8.59 -11.16 -8.98
CA TYR A 108 -9.17 -12.16 -8.08
C TYR A 108 -9.52 -13.43 -8.84
N TRP A 109 -9.65 -14.53 -8.10
CA TRP A 109 -10.19 -15.77 -8.62
C TRP A 109 -11.72 -15.68 -8.69
N ASN A 110 -12.28 -15.70 -9.91
CA ASN A 110 -13.71 -15.75 -10.11
C ASN A 110 -14.16 -17.22 -10.18
N VAL A 111 -15.00 -17.63 -9.24
CA VAL A 111 -15.50 -19.01 -9.12
C VAL A 111 -16.59 -19.36 -10.14
N ASP A 112 -17.25 -18.36 -10.73
CA ASP A 112 -18.27 -18.59 -11.76
C ASP A 112 -17.64 -18.86 -13.14
N THR A 113 -16.43 -18.34 -13.37
CA THR A 113 -15.71 -18.47 -14.64
C THR A 113 -14.45 -19.35 -14.56
N ASP A 114 -14.13 -19.86 -13.36
CA ASP A 114 -12.90 -20.62 -13.06
C ASP A 114 -11.62 -19.95 -13.59
N ALA A 115 -11.55 -18.61 -13.48
CA ALA A 115 -10.48 -17.82 -14.06
C ALA A 115 -10.09 -16.59 -13.23
N TRP A 116 -8.81 -16.19 -13.35
CA TRP A 116 -8.32 -14.92 -12.83
C TRP A 116 -8.95 -13.75 -13.59
N THR A 117 -9.76 -12.97 -12.89
CA THR A 117 -10.49 -11.84 -13.45
C THR A 117 -9.95 -10.53 -12.89
N LEU A 118 -9.73 -9.56 -13.77
CA LEU A 118 -9.50 -8.17 -13.39
C LEU A 118 -10.83 -7.43 -13.45
N GLU A 119 -11.15 -6.73 -12.37
CA GLU A 119 -12.31 -5.85 -12.34
C GLU A 119 -11.84 -4.44 -12.68
N ASN A 120 -12.46 -3.83 -13.68
CA ASN A 120 -12.22 -2.44 -14.00
C ASN A 120 -12.93 -1.56 -12.96
N GLY A 121 -12.33 -0.41 -12.63
CA GLY A 121 -12.87 0.49 -11.62
C GLY A 121 -11.79 1.29 -10.91
N ASN A 122 -12.20 2.06 -9.91
CA ASN A 122 -11.25 2.88 -9.15
C ASN A 122 -10.64 2.08 -8.01
N ILE A 123 -9.32 2.18 -7.90
CA ILE A 123 -8.56 1.67 -6.77
C ILE A 123 -7.97 2.84 -5.99
N GLU A 124 -8.02 2.75 -4.67
CA GLU A 124 -7.29 3.64 -3.78
C GLU A 124 -6.00 2.93 -3.33
N ILE A 125 -4.88 3.61 -3.57
CA ILE A 125 -3.54 3.21 -3.17
C ILE A 125 -3.21 3.98 -1.89
N MET A 126 -2.77 3.27 -0.88
CA MET A 126 -2.44 3.82 0.44
C MET A 126 -1.02 3.42 0.81
N VAL A 127 -0.22 4.38 1.26
CA VAL A 127 1.18 4.15 1.67
C VAL A 127 1.38 4.60 3.11
N GLY A 128 2.14 3.82 3.87
CA GLY A 128 2.58 4.21 5.21
C GLY A 128 3.46 3.16 5.88
N GLY A 129 3.71 3.33 7.18
CA GLY A 129 4.61 2.48 7.96
C GLY A 129 3.93 1.25 8.57
N ALA A 130 2.60 1.18 8.59
CA ALA A 130 1.86 0.03 9.08
C ALA A 130 0.45 -0.04 8.47
N SER A 131 -0.21 -1.19 8.56
CA SER A 131 -1.60 -1.35 8.08
C SER A 131 -2.61 -0.38 8.72
N ASN A 132 -2.34 0.13 9.93
CA ASN A 132 -3.15 1.14 10.61
C ASN A 132 -2.55 2.56 10.58
N ASP A 133 -1.36 2.73 10.00
CA ASP A 133 -0.64 4.00 9.87
C ASP A 133 -0.40 4.26 8.38
N LEU A 134 -1.48 4.62 7.68
CA LEU A 134 -1.50 4.91 6.25
C LEU A 134 -1.57 6.43 6.06
N ARG A 135 -0.45 7.04 5.69
CA ARG A 135 -0.27 8.49 5.72
C ARG A 135 -0.49 9.16 4.37
N LEU A 136 -0.25 8.42 3.29
CA LEU A 136 -0.45 8.89 1.92
C LEU A 136 -1.54 8.09 1.23
N LYS A 137 -2.32 8.77 0.40
CA LYS A 137 -3.37 8.17 -0.42
C LYS A 137 -3.38 8.77 -1.81
N THR A 138 -3.63 7.94 -2.81
CA THR A 138 -3.90 8.37 -4.19
C THR A 138 -4.86 7.39 -4.84
N GLN A 139 -5.46 7.78 -5.95
CA GLN A 139 -6.44 6.96 -6.67
C GLN A 139 -6.04 6.82 -8.13
N VAL A 140 -6.24 5.62 -8.67
CA VAL A 140 -6.03 5.32 -10.08
C VAL A 140 -7.16 4.46 -10.61
N ALA A 141 -7.38 4.53 -11.92
CA ALA A 141 -8.36 3.69 -12.61
C ALA A 141 -7.69 2.45 -13.22
N ILE A 142 -8.41 1.33 -13.16
CA ILE A 142 -8.10 0.07 -13.85
C ILE A 142 -9.12 -0.14 -14.96
#